data_AF-A0A972Q3J6-F1
#
_entry.id   AF-A0A972Q3J6-F1
#
_cell.length_a   1.000
_cell.length_b   1.000
_cell.length_c   1.000
_cell.angle_alpha   90.00
_cell.angle_beta   90.00
_cell.angle_gamma   90.00
#
_symmetry.space_group_name_H-M   'P 1'
#
loop_
_entity.id
_entity.type
_entity.pdbx_description
1 polymer ?
#
loop_
_entity_poly.entity_id
_entity_poly.type
_entity_poly.pdbx_seq_one_letter_code
_entity_poly.pdbx_strand_id
1 'polypeptide(L)'
;MGLTKLYNCFHDPNYLNLDIQELRRLHSEMDQAVLACYGWEDIDLQHDFYPNDRKKIRYMPSREAQREIFTRLLALNQEIAAQEAAQGLVVEGGEEEDIDEE
;
A
#
# COMPACT_ATOMS: atom_id res chain seq x y z
N MET A 1 -9.56 -4.39 -22.76
CA MET A 1 -8.61 -3.31 -22.40
C MET A 1 -7.40 -3.96 -21.76
N GLY A 2 -6.19 -3.39 -21.90
CA GLY A 2 -5.01 -3.86 -21.17
C GLY A 2 -4.96 -3.31 -19.74
N LEU A 3 -4.19 -3.96 -18.86
CA LEU A 3 -4.05 -3.59 -17.43
C LEU A 3 -3.61 -2.14 -17.24
N THR A 4 -2.61 -1.67 -17.99
CA THR A 4 -2.15 -0.27 -17.91
C THR A 4 -3.28 0.73 -18.16
N LYS A 5 -4.15 0.45 -19.14
CA LYS A 5 -5.28 1.32 -19.45
C LYS A 5 -6.33 1.30 -18.32
N LEU A 6 -6.56 0.14 -17.73
CA LEU A 6 -7.46 -0.01 -16.58
C LEU A 6 -6.95 0.79 -15.37
N TYR A 7 -5.66 0.65 -15.03
CA TYR A 7 -5.06 1.37 -13.90
C TYR A 7 -5.01 2.88 -14.11
N ASN A 8 -4.81 3.35 -15.34
CA ASN A 8 -4.94 4.77 -15.65
C ASN A 8 -6.34 5.29 -15.34
N CYS A 9 -7.40 4.55 -15.71
CA CYS A 9 -8.78 4.90 -15.34
C CYS A 9 -9.00 4.82 -13.83
N PHE A 10 -8.44 3.81 -13.17
CA PHE A 10 -8.53 3.64 -11.72
C PHE A 10 -7.97 4.85 -10.96
N HIS A 11 -6.85 5.42 -11.42
CA HIS A 11 -6.23 6.58 -10.77
C HIS A 11 -6.76 7.94 -11.24
N ASP A 12 -7.64 8.00 -12.23
CA ASP A 12 -8.22 9.25 -12.72
C ASP A 12 -9.47 9.65 -11.90
N PRO A 13 -9.44 10.76 -11.14
CA PRO A 13 -10.58 11.21 -10.34
C PRO A 13 -11.81 11.56 -11.18
N ASN A 14 -11.63 11.91 -12.46
CA ASN A 14 -12.73 12.27 -13.36
C ASN A 14 -13.36 11.05 -14.03
N TYR A 15 -12.79 9.86 -13.85
CA TYR A 15 -13.34 8.63 -14.42
C TYR A 15 -14.44 8.08 -13.50
N LEU A 16 -15.69 8.37 -13.86
CA LEU A 16 -16.89 8.07 -13.06
C LEU A 16 -17.65 6.80 -13.52
N ASN A 17 -17.03 5.93 -14.30
CA ASN A 17 -17.65 4.67 -14.68
C ASN A 17 -17.93 3.80 -13.43
N LEU A 18 -19.13 3.21 -13.35
CA LEU A 18 -19.57 2.41 -12.20
C LEU A 18 -18.64 1.22 -11.92
N ASP A 19 -18.11 0.56 -12.95
CA ASP A 19 -17.21 -0.59 -12.79
C ASP A 19 -15.89 -0.19 -12.12
N ILE A 20 -15.38 1.01 -12.44
CA ILE A 20 -14.15 1.53 -11.82
C ILE A 20 -14.40 2.04 -10.40
N GLN A 21 -15.57 2.63 -10.13
CA GLN A 21 -15.93 3.01 -8.77
C GLN A 21 -16.06 1.77 -7.87
N GLU A 22 -16.67 0.70 -8.39
CA GLU A 22 -16.76 -0.57 -7.66
C GLU A 22 -15.39 -1.21 -7.47
N LEU A 23 -14.52 -1.16 -8.49
CA LEU A 23 -13.14 -1.62 -8.36
C LEU A 23 -12.38 -0.87 -7.26
N ARG A 24 -12.54 0.46 -7.15
CA ARG A 24 -11.95 1.27 -6.07
C ARG A 24 -12.47 0.87 -4.70
N ARG A 25 -13.79 0.65 -4.58
CA ARG A 25 -14.43 0.20 -3.34
C ARG A 25 -13.90 -1.16 -2.90
N LEU A 26 -13.83 -2.13 -3.81
CA LEU A 26 -13.31 -3.47 -3.55
C LEU A 26 -11.83 -3.44 -3.14
N HIS A 27 -11.03 -2.54 -3.72
CA HIS A 27 -9.64 -2.37 -3.33
C HIS A 27 -9.50 -1.83 -1.90
N SER A 28 -10.33 -0.85 -1.53
CA SER A 28 -10.36 -0.32 -0.16
C SER A 28 -10.81 -1.39 0.85
N GLU A 29 -11.82 -2.20 0.51
CA GLU A 29 -12.29 -3.31 1.34
C GLU A 29 -11.21 -4.39 1.51
N MET A 30 -10.48 -4.69 0.45
CA MET A 30 -9.34 -5.61 0.50
C MET A 30 -8.24 -5.08 1.45
N ASP A 31 -7.87 -3.80 1.34
CA ASP A 31 -6.85 -3.19 2.21
C ASP A 31 -7.30 -3.22 3.69
N GLN A 32 -8.58 -2.94 3.96
CA GLN A 32 -9.15 -3.05 5.31
C GLN A 32 -9.10 -4.49 5.85
N ALA A 33 -9.41 -5.49 5.02
CA ALA A 33 -9.31 -6.89 5.41
C ALA A 33 -7.85 -7.30 5.72
N VAL A 34 -6.88 -6.77 4.97
CA VAL A 34 -5.45 -6.98 5.26
C VAL A 34 -5.09 -6.36 6.61
N LEU A 35 -5.52 -5.12 6.89
CA LEU A 35 -5.28 -4.50 8.20
C LEU A 35 -5.90 -5.32 9.35
N ALA A 36 -7.10 -5.87 9.17
CA ALA A 36 -7.73 -6.74 10.16
C ALA A 36 -6.90 -8.00 10.44
N CYS A 37 -6.30 -8.61 9.42
CA CYS A 37 -5.40 -9.76 9.60
C CYS A 37 -4.17 -9.43 10.46
N TYR A 38 -3.66 -8.20 10.39
CA TYR A 38 -2.58 -7.71 11.25
C TYR A 38 -3.07 -7.19 12.62
N GLY A 39 -4.39 -7.11 12.84
CA GLY A 39 -4.99 -6.52 14.03
C GLY A 39 -4.93 -4.99 14.07
N TRP A 40 -4.86 -4.34 12.91
CA TRP A 40 -4.73 -2.88 12.75
C TRP A 40 -6.02 -2.21 12.26
N GLU A 41 -7.17 -2.69 12.75
CA GLU A 41 -8.50 -2.16 12.38
C GLU A 41 -8.73 -0.71 12.86
N ASP A 42 -7.85 -0.19 13.70
CA ASP A 42 -7.87 1.19 14.21
C ASP A 42 -7.31 2.22 13.21
N ILE A 43 -6.65 1.78 12.14
CA ILE A 43 -6.12 2.67 11.10
C ILE A 43 -7.22 3.04 10.11
N ASP A 44 -7.62 4.31 10.09
CA ASP A 44 -8.49 4.85 9.05
C ASP A 44 -7.68 5.11 7.76
N LEU A 45 -7.88 4.26 6.76
CA LEU A 45 -7.16 4.33 5.48
C LEU A 45 -7.47 5.59 4.67
N GLN A 46 -8.67 6.16 4.82
CA GLN A 46 -9.09 7.38 4.10
C GLN A 46 -8.71 7.36 2.61
N HIS A 47 -9.07 6.30 1.88
CA HIS A 47 -8.74 6.18 0.47
C HIS A 47 -9.31 7.34 -0.34
N ASP A 48 -8.41 8.08 -0.99
CA ASP A 48 -8.76 9.19 -1.86
C ASP A 48 -7.63 9.41 -2.90
N PHE A 49 -7.74 10.47 -3.67
CA PHE A 49 -6.79 10.85 -4.70
C PHE A 49 -5.68 11.72 -4.11
N TYR A 50 -4.49 11.15 -3.94
CA TYR A 50 -3.32 11.84 -3.44
C TYR A 50 -2.21 11.91 -4.49
N PRO A 51 -1.36 12.96 -4.46
CA PRO A 51 -0.17 13.02 -5.30
C PRO A 51 0.91 12.07 -4.75
N ASN A 52 1.49 11.26 -5.62
CA ASN A 52 2.70 10.50 -5.29
C ASN A 52 3.97 11.39 -5.36
N ASP A 53 5.14 10.81 -5.10
CA ASP A 53 6.43 11.53 -5.15
C ASP A 53 6.76 12.08 -6.55
N ARG A 54 6.29 11.42 -7.61
CA ARG A 54 6.34 11.90 -9.01
C ARG A 54 5.25 12.94 -9.34
N LYS A 55 4.52 13.46 -8.34
CA LYS A 55 3.41 14.42 -8.46
C LYS A 55 2.24 13.95 -9.34
N LYS A 56 2.12 12.64 -9.58
CA LYS A 56 0.98 12.03 -10.29
C LYS A 56 -0.09 11.69 -9.27
N ILE A 57 -1.34 12.02 -9.59
CA ILE A 57 -2.49 11.68 -8.77
C ILE A 57 -2.72 10.17 -8.83
N ARG A 58 -2.93 9.55 -7.67
CA ARG A 58 -3.21 8.13 -7.48
C ARG A 58 -4.30 7.97 -6.44
N TYR A 59 -5.22 7.05 -6.69
CA TYR A 59 -6.14 6.54 -5.68
C TYR A 59 -5.38 5.63 -4.72
N MET A 60 -5.21 6.07 -3.47
CA MET A 60 -4.41 5.39 -2.44
C MET A 60 -4.86 5.81 -1.02
N PRO A 61 -4.45 5.10 0.04
CA PRO A 61 -4.68 5.53 1.42
C PRO A 61 -4.06 6.91 1.71
N SER A 62 -4.55 7.60 2.74
CA SER A 62 -3.99 8.88 3.16
C SER A 62 -2.52 8.76 3.58
N ARG A 63 -1.78 9.86 3.49
CA ARG A 63 -0.37 9.88 3.90
C ARG A 63 -0.18 9.56 5.38
N GLU A 64 -1.17 9.85 6.20
CA GLU A 64 -1.18 9.53 7.63
C GLU A 64 -1.33 8.02 7.84
N ALA A 65 -2.31 7.39 7.17
CA ALA A 65 -2.49 5.94 7.19
C ALA A 65 -1.25 5.20 6.67
N GLN A 66 -0.67 5.65 5.55
CA GLN A 66 0.55 5.05 5.00
C GLN A 66 1.73 5.10 6.00
N ARG A 67 1.90 6.22 6.72
CA ARG A 67 2.97 6.37 7.72
C ARG A 67 2.76 5.46 8.92
N GLU A 68 1.53 5.33 9.39
CA GLU A 68 1.19 4.45 10.51
C GLU A 68 1.45 2.99 10.13
N ILE A 69 0.96 2.55 8.96
CA ILE A 69 1.21 1.21 8.43
C ILE A 69 2.71 0.94 8.31
N PHE A 70 3.47 1.87 7.71
CA PHE A 70 4.92 1.73 7.57
C PHE A 70 5.63 1.60 8.91
N THR A 71 5.22 2.39 9.90
CA THR A 71 5.80 2.39 11.25
C THR A 71 5.55 1.05 11.96
N ARG A 72 4.33 0.52 11.88
CA ARG A 72 4.00 -0.79 12.48
C ARG A 72 4.68 -1.94 11.77
N LEU A 73 4.76 -1.90 10.43
CA LEU A 73 5.52 -2.88 9.65
C LEU A 73 7.00 -2.88 10.01
N LEU A 74 7.60 -1.70 10.17
CA LEU A 74 9.00 -1.57 10.58
C LEU A 74 9.24 -2.17 11.96
N ALA A 75 8.35 -1.91 12.93
CA ALA A 75 8.43 -2.50 14.26
C ALA A 75 8.31 -4.03 14.22
N LEU A 76 7.32 -4.57 13.49
CA LEU A 76 7.16 -6.02 13.33
C LEU A 76 8.38 -6.66 12.66
N ASN A 77 8.93 -6.03 11.64
CA ASN A 77 10.12 -6.52 10.94
C ASN A 77 11.32 -6.60 11.92
N GLN A 78 11.54 -5.57 12.73
CA GLN A 78 12.60 -5.57 13.74
C GLN A 78 12.42 -6.68 14.78
N GLU A 79 11.19 -6.94 15.23
CA GLU A 79 10.88 -8.03 16.15
C GLU A 79 11.19 -9.40 15.52
N ILE A 80 10.76 -9.62 14.28
CA ILE A 80 11.01 -10.86 13.54
C ILE A 80 12.52 -11.04 13.33
N ALA A 81 13.23 -10.01 12.90
CA ALA A 81 14.68 -10.05 12.70
C ALA A 81 15.43 -10.39 13.99
N ALA A 82 14.99 -9.87 15.14
CA ALA A 82 15.56 -10.22 16.45
C ALA A 82 15.30 -11.70 16.82
N GLN A 83 14.11 -12.21 16.51
CA GLN A 83 13.76 -13.62 16.70
C GLN A 83 14.58 -14.54 15.78
N GLU A 84 14.73 -14.17 14.51
CA GLU A 84 15.52 -14.89 13.51
C GLU A 84 17.01 -14.90 13.86
N ALA A 85 17.56 -13.77 14.30
CA ALA A 85 18.93 -13.68 14.80
C ALA A 85 19.15 -14.57 16.04
N ALA A 86 18.17 -14.64 16.95
CA ALA A 86 18.21 -15.54 18.10
C ALA A 86 18.13 -17.03 17.68
N GLN A 87 17.48 -17.33 16.56
CA GLN A 87 17.38 -18.67 15.98
C GLN A 87 18.53 -19.01 15.02
N GLY A 88 19.43 -18.07 14.75
CA GLY A 88 20.59 -18.26 13.86
C GLY A 88 20.25 -18.32 12.37
N LEU A 89 19.06 -17.87 11.97
CA LEU A 89 18.56 -17.87 10.59
C LEU A 89 18.56 -16.43 10.05
N VAL A 90 19.73 -15.84 9.75
CA VAL A 90 19.77 -14.50 9.15
C VAL A 90 19.68 -14.65 7.63
N VAL A 91 18.62 -14.09 7.04
CA VAL A 91 18.56 -13.81 5.60
C VAL A 91 19.12 -12.40 5.41
N GLU A 92 20.24 -12.26 4.70
CA GLU A 92 20.78 -10.93 4.35
C GLU A 92 19.72 -10.16 3.56
N GLY A 93 19.34 -8.98 4.05
CA GLY A 93 18.36 -8.11 3.40
C GLY A 93 18.80 -7.76 1.99
N GLY A 94 17.94 -8.04 1.01
CA GLY A 94 18.18 -7.70 -0.39
C GLY A 94 18.38 -6.19 -0.54
N GLU A 95 19.43 -5.83 -1.28
CA GLU A 95 19.73 -4.46 -1.66
C GLU A 95 18.48 -3.81 -2.29
N GLU A 96 18.08 -2.64 -1.78
CA GLU A 96 17.12 -1.79 -2.48
C GLU A 96 17.77 -1.38 -3.81
N GLU A 97 17.49 -2.11 -4.88
CA GLU A 97 17.76 -1.62 -6.22
C GLU A 97 16.80 -0.44 -6.46
N ASP A 98 17.35 0.78 -6.42
CA ASP A 98 16.71 1.99 -6.91
C ASP A 98 16.22 1.73 -8.35
N ILE A 99 14.93 1.45 -8.49
CA ILE A 99 14.29 1.38 -9.81
C ILE A 99 14.16 2.82 -10.31
N ASP A 100 15.17 3.25 -11.06
CA ASP A 100 15.14 4.46 -11.88
C ASP A 100 13.97 4.35 -12.88
N GLU A 101 12.83 4.98 -12.57
CA GLU A 101 11.74 5.16 -13.53
C GLU A 101 12.00 6.40 -14.41
N GLU A 102 12.53 6.17 -15.62
CA GLU A 102 12.44 7.10 -16.77
C GLU A 102 11.01 7.64 -17.00
#